data_AF-A0AAU9K187-F1
#
_entry.id   AF-A0AAU9K187-F1
#
_cell.length_a   1.000
_cell.length_b   1.000
_cell.length_c   1.000
_cell.angle_alpha   90.00
_cell.angle_beta   90.00
_cell.angle_gamma   90.00
#
_symmetry.space_group_name_H-M   'P 1'
#
loop_
_entity.id
_entity.type
_entity.pdbx_description
1 polymer ?
#
loop_
_entity_poly.entity_id
_entity_poly.type
_entity_poly.pdbx_seq_one_letter_code
_entity_poly.pdbx_strand_id
1 'polypeptide(L)'
;MASNHIQAQLDSLNLPQKTVDSISQHISDILVSVFTAFKAKALFKPPSVPKKLKHLSNSRQTPSPTLNEKINKLDSSLEEIEKTKAAKKLAKKLAKEMQEREKRRLEREKEMLVKEEQERLEYERLKELALKQEEEKKAQRLKELKEKSDARKREIATMKEIGETEYKKVISEKPLFKKIQDNYQQSVLMPELEKKKAELAKKRNLFKPLDHYDLVEHSRHHDEIMQEFDERRKQNLKNRSLEHKMNAASLSLKSRFTDTILEEEKKKKEEFEKEGINKKILYDKKLQYAELVKEMFQPSIDPYKKHEMQLIVERLKHNAIVRSTIYTKSSRSVSERRSDSSREKETKSVLGKKWKENPMIPKPKPKREPIFVDYLGERRKLRGSEPRSEIQKIDWEDDLYDENLTEEEKAEKLKAKAAMMEKIAKRNETKINGANSLEVADQVDEMYINSIKAKLAVLEKV
;
A
#
# COMPACT_ATOMS: atom_id res chain seq x y z
N MET A 1 21.01 26.82 45.28
CA MET A 1 19.75 26.80 44.48
C MET A 1 19.86 25.88 43.27
N ALA A 2 20.88 26.02 42.40
CA ALA A 2 21.05 25.13 41.24
C ALA A 2 21.29 23.65 41.62
N SER A 3 22.06 23.37 42.68
CA SER A 3 22.27 22.00 43.19
C SER A 3 20.96 21.31 43.57
N ASN A 4 20.08 22.01 44.29
CA ASN A 4 18.81 21.45 44.77
C ASN A 4 17.84 21.15 43.62
N HIS A 5 17.90 21.94 42.53
CA HIS A 5 17.08 21.68 41.35
C HIS A 5 17.53 20.41 40.61
N ILE A 6 18.85 20.21 40.49
CA ILE A 6 19.42 19.03 39.85
C ILE A 6 19.13 17.77 40.68
N GLN A 7 19.24 17.87 42.02
CA GLN A 7 18.89 16.77 42.93
C GLN A 7 17.42 16.35 42.74
N ALA A 8 16.49 17.31 42.72
CA ALA A 8 15.07 17.04 42.52
C ALA A 8 14.76 16.42 41.15
N GLN A 9 15.52 16.77 40.11
CA GLN A 9 15.39 16.15 38.79
C GLN A 9 15.92 14.71 38.79
N LEU A 10 17.02 14.42 39.49
CA LEU A 10 17.55 13.07 39.60
C LEU A 10 16.62 12.14 40.40
N ASP A 11 16.04 12.65 41.48
CA ASP A 11 15.09 11.90 42.30
C ASP A 11 13.81 11.56 41.52
N SER A 12 13.40 12.40 40.57
CA SER A 12 12.22 12.15 39.72
C SER A 12 12.40 11.03 38.69
N LEU A 13 13.64 10.57 38.45
CA LEU A 13 13.96 9.58 37.41
C LEU A 13 13.96 8.12 37.91
N ASN A 14 13.69 7.86 39.19
CA ASN A 14 13.64 6.51 39.80
C ASN A 14 14.84 5.62 39.43
N LEU A 15 16.03 6.20 39.42
CA LEU A 15 17.27 5.49 39.10
C LEU A 15 17.81 4.73 40.33
N PRO A 16 18.57 3.64 40.15
CA PRO A 16 19.23 2.95 41.26
C PRO A 16 20.16 3.91 42.02
N GLN A 17 20.11 3.89 43.36
CA GLN A 17 20.87 4.81 44.23
C GLN A 17 22.34 4.97 43.83
N LYS A 18 23.02 3.86 43.51
CA LYS A 18 24.43 3.85 43.09
C LYS A 18 24.71 4.70 41.85
N THR A 19 23.75 4.78 40.93
CA THR A 19 23.88 5.62 39.72
C THR A 19 23.60 7.09 40.02
N VAL A 20 22.66 7.38 40.92
CA VAL A 20 22.38 8.76 41.37
C VAL A 20 23.60 9.33 42.10
N ASP A 21 24.24 8.54 42.98
CA ASP A 21 25.42 8.94 43.73
C ASP A 21 26.61 9.23 42.79
N SER A 22 26.84 8.37 41.79
CA SER A 22 27.91 8.56 40.81
C SER A 22 27.70 9.79 39.92
N ILE A 23 26.45 10.06 39.51
CA ILE A 23 26.11 11.25 38.73
C ILE A 23 26.28 12.51 39.59
N SER A 24 25.85 12.47 40.85
CA SER A 24 26.02 13.59 41.78
C SER A 24 27.49 13.94 42.00
N GLN A 25 28.35 12.94 42.16
CA GLN A 25 29.81 13.15 42.32
C GLN A 25 30.44 13.82 41.08
N HIS A 26 30.11 13.35 39.88
CA HIS A 26 30.64 13.97 38.66
C HIS A 26 30.15 15.40 38.46
N ILE A 27 28.90 15.70 38.80
CA ILE A 27 28.38 17.07 38.72
C ILE A 27 29.11 17.98 39.73
N SER A 28 29.38 17.51 40.95
CA SER A 28 30.17 18.28 41.91
C SER A 28 31.59 18.56 41.42
N ASP A 29 32.27 17.58 40.83
CA ASP A 29 33.62 17.74 40.32
C ASP A 29 33.68 18.77 39.17
N ILE A 30 32.70 18.73 38.26
CA ILE A 30 32.58 19.69 37.17
C ILE A 30 32.35 21.10 37.73
N LEU A 31 31.44 21.26 38.69
CA LEU A 31 31.15 22.57 39.28
C LEU A 31 32.38 23.16 39.98
N VAL A 32 33.15 22.34 40.71
CA VAL A 32 34.41 22.77 41.34
C VAL A 32 35.43 23.18 40.28
N SER A 33 35.56 22.45 39.17
CA SER A 33 36.48 22.80 38.08
C SER A 33 36.11 24.12 37.39
N VAL A 34 34.81 24.37 37.19
CA VAL A 34 34.32 25.61 36.59
C VAL A 34 34.53 26.78 37.55
N PHE A 35 34.28 26.59 38.84
CA PHE A 35 34.45 27.64 39.84
C PHE A 35 35.92 28.03 40.03
N THR A 36 36.83 27.05 40.01
CA THR A 36 38.28 27.31 40.08
C THR A 36 38.78 28.03 38.82
N ALA A 37 38.32 27.66 37.63
CA ALA A 37 38.63 28.37 36.39
C ALA A 37 38.08 29.80 36.37
N PHE A 38 36.88 30.03 36.92
CA PHE A 38 36.29 31.36 37.02
C PHE A 38 37.05 32.25 38.02
N LYS A 39 37.45 31.69 39.17
CA LYS A 39 38.27 32.40 40.17
C LYS A 39 39.65 32.77 39.62
N ALA A 40 40.25 31.90 38.80
CA ALA A 40 41.51 32.20 38.11
C ALA A 40 41.37 33.35 37.08
N LYS A 41 40.24 33.44 36.37
CA LYS A 41 39.94 34.55 35.44
C LYS A 41 39.60 35.86 36.15
N ALA A 42 38.91 35.82 37.28
CA ALA A 42 38.53 37.02 38.04
C ALA A 42 39.74 37.75 38.68
N LEU A 43 40.89 37.07 38.83
CA LEU A 43 42.12 37.66 39.38
C LEU A 43 43.02 38.34 38.32
N PHE A 44 42.67 38.27 37.02
CA PHE A 44 43.37 39.01 35.97
C PHE A 44 42.82 40.45 35.86
N LYS A 45 43.55 41.42 36.45
CA LYS A 45 43.28 42.86 36.25
C LYS A 45 43.56 43.27 34.78
N PRO A 46 42.67 44.02 34.12
CA PRO A 46 42.94 44.54 32.78
C PRO A 46 43.98 45.69 32.81
N PRO A 47 44.84 45.82 31.79
CA PRO A 47 45.80 46.92 31.68
C PRO A 47 45.09 48.25 31.39
N SER A 48 45.50 49.31 32.11
CA SER A 48 44.95 50.66 32.00
C SER A 48 45.32 51.36 30.68
N VAL A 49 44.33 51.90 29.98
CA VAL A 49 44.49 52.73 28.77
C VAL A 49 44.92 54.18 29.16
N PRO A 50 45.86 54.83 28.45
CA PRO A 50 46.31 56.18 28.78
C PRO A 50 45.34 57.28 28.31
N LYS A 51 45.06 58.25 29.19
CA LYS A 51 44.28 59.47 28.92
C LYS A 51 45.15 60.52 28.21
N LYS A 52 44.63 61.13 27.13
CA LYS A 52 45.22 62.28 26.43
C LYS A 52 45.02 63.57 27.24
N LEU A 53 46.10 64.30 27.49
CA LEU A 53 46.14 65.67 28.02
C LEU A 53 45.95 66.68 26.87
N LYS A 54 45.01 67.61 27.02
CA LYS A 54 44.99 68.91 26.31
C LYS A 54 45.01 69.99 27.38
N HIS A 55 46.09 70.76 27.45
CA HIS A 55 46.12 72.15 27.92
C HIS A 55 47.49 72.73 27.59
N LEU A 56 47.51 73.86 26.89
CA LEU A 56 48.38 75.01 27.19
C LEU A 56 48.07 76.13 26.18
N SER A 57 47.40 77.14 26.71
CA SER A 57 47.21 78.49 26.19
C SER A 57 48.56 79.17 25.97
N ASN A 58 48.81 79.71 24.77
CA ASN A 58 49.92 80.61 24.53
C ASN A 58 49.42 82.05 24.41
N SER A 59 49.74 82.81 25.46
CA SER A 59 49.63 84.25 25.61
C SER A 59 50.40 84.98 24.50
N ARG A 60 49.72 85.80 23.69
CA ARG A 60 50.35 86.84 22.87
C ARG A 60 50.04 88.20 23.49
N GLN A 61 51.08 88.79 24.09
CA GLN A 61 51.14 90.19 24.47
C GLN A 61 51.12 91.05 23.19
N THR A 62 50.27 92.07 23.14
CA THR A 62 50.41 93.19 22.21
C THR A 62 50.77 94.43 23.03
N PRO A 63 51.86 95.14 22.69
CA PRO A 63 52.29 96.33 23.40
C PRO A 63 51.45 97.56 23.03
N SER A 64 51.34 98.43 24.02
CA SER A 64 50.79 99.79 23.98
C SER A 64 51.43 100.70 22.91
N PRO A 65 50.65 101.54 22.21
CA PRO A 65 51.17 102.75 21.60
C PRO A 65 50.95 103.96 22.54
N THR A 66 52.06 104.50 23.02
CA THR A 66 52.15 105.79 23.73
C THR A 66 52.11 106.97 22.75
N LEU A 67 51.29 107.96 23.14
CA LEU A 67 51.52 109.41 23.04
C LEU A 67 52.11 109.96 21.74
N ASN A 68 51.26 110.54 20.91
CA ASN A 68 51.45 111.89 20.36
C ASN A 68 50.15 112.41 19.74
N GLU A 69 50.09 113.73 19.55
CA GLU A 69 49.03 114.50 18.87
C GLU A 69 47.93 115.09 19.79
N LYS A 70 48.37 116.10 20.55
CA LYS A 70 47.54 117.29 20.82
C LYS A 70 47.67 118.21 19.60
N ILE A 71 46.56 118.52 18.93
CA ILE A 71 46.15 119.81 18.33
C ILE A 71 44.83 119.56 17.58
N ASN A 72 43.89 120.52 17.63
CA ASN A 72 42.52 120.52 17.07
C ASN A 72 41.41 119.96 17.97
N LYS A 73 41.20 120.64 19.11
CA LYS A 73 39.97 120.58 19.91
C LYS A 73 39.07 121.76 19.55
N LEU A 74 38.02 121.52 18.76
CA LEU A 74 36.70 122.16 18.90
C LEU A 74 35.67 121.62 17.90
N ASP A 75 36.07 121.21 16.68
CA ASP A 75 35.16 120.57 15.70
C ASP A 75 34.99 119.05 15.91
N SER A 76 35.88 118.40 16.67
CA SER A 76 35.85 116.96 16.98
C SER A 76 34.75 116.55 17.97
N SER A 77 34.26 117.47 18.81
CA SER A 77 33.27 117.10 19.85
C SER A 77 31.86 116.86 19.29
N LEU A 78 31.47 117.57 18.22
CA LEU A 78 30.17 117.36 17.57
C LEU A 78 30.15 116.06 16.73
N GLU A 79 31.24 115.78 16.00
CA GLU A 79 31.42 114.50 15.32
C GLU A 79 31.48 113.31 16.30
N GLU A 80 32.10 113.46 17.47
CA GLU A 80 32.09 112.43 18.51
C GLU A 80 30.68 112.20 19.09
N ILE A 81 29.86 113.24 19.22
CA ILE A 81 28.47 113.11 19.66
C ILE A 81 27.62 112.39 18.59
N GLU A 82 27.83 112.64 17.31
CA GLU A 82 27.14 111.91 16.24
C GLU A 82 27.64 110.48 16.09
N LYS A 83 28.95 110.25 16.16
CA LYS A 83 29.56 108.90 16.17
C LYS A 83 29.10 108.09 17.37
N THR A 84 28.95 108.69 18.56
CA THR A 84 28.40 108.00 19.74
C THR A 84 26.90 107.73 19.62
N LYS A 85 26.10 108.61 19.00
CA LYS A 85 24.68 108.36 18.68
C LYS A 85 24.52 107.25 17.63
N ALA A 86 25.35 107.25 16.58
CA ALA A 86 25.38 106.20 15.56
C ALA A 86 25.83 104.86 16.14
N ALA A 87 26.88 104.85 16.99
CA ALA A 87 27.34 103.68 17.70
C ALA A 87 26.27 103.13 18.66
N LYS A 88 25.52 103.99 19.36
CA LYS A 88 24.38 103.57 20.19
C LYS A 88 23.25 102.94 19.37
N LYS A 89 22.95 103.47 18.17
CA LYS A 89 21.95 102.88 17.26
C LYS A 89 22.43 101.53 16.72
N LEU A 90 23.71 101.40 16.38
CA LEU A 90 24.32 100.17 15.89
C LEU A 90 24.38 99.11 17.01
N ALA A 91 24.78 99.48 18.22
CA ALA A 91 24.78 98.61 19.39
C ALA A 91 23.36 98.10 19.72
N LYS A 92 22.33 98.95 19.60
CA LYS A 92 20.93 98.52 19.75
C LYS A 92 20.49 97.55 18.65
N LYS A 93 20.93 97.74 17.40
CA LYS A 93 20.67 96.79 16.30
C LYS A 93 21.37 95.45 16.55
N LEU A 94 22.65 95.47 16.92
CA LEU A 94 23.41 94.27 17.28
C LEU A 94 22.81 93.53 18.48
N ALA A 95 22.35 94.24 19.51
CA ALA A 95 21.70 93.61 20.66
C ALA A 95 20.38 92.93 20.27
N LYS A 96 19.56 93.57 19.42
CA LYS A 96 18.34 92.97 18.88
C LYS A 96 18.64 91.76 17.99
N GLU A 97 19.63 91.87 17.11
CA GLU A 97 20.08 90.76 16.24
C GLU A 97 20.64 89.59 17.07
N MET A 98 21.37 89.88 18.15
CA MET A 98 21.89 88.87 19.06
C MET A 98 20.75 88.15 19.80
N GLN A 99 19.76 88.88 20.32
CA GLN A 99 18.55 88.29 20.93
C GLN A 99 17.75 87.45 19.92
N GLU A 100 17.66 87.86 18.66
CA GLU A 100 16.97 87.11 17.62
C GLU A 100 17.72 85.83 17.23
N ARG A 101 19.06 85.90 17.11
CA ARG A 101 19.90 84.70 16.90
C ARG A 101 19.79 83.71 18.06
N GLU A 102 19.73 84.20 19.29
CA GLU A 102 19.55 83.38 20.48
C GLU A 102 18.19 82.69 20.51
N LYS A 103 17.10 83.40 20.17
CA LYS A 103 15.76 82.81 20.02
C LYS A 103 15.72 81.73 18.95
N ARG A 104 16.27 81.97 17.76
CA ARG A 104 16.35 80.96 16.68
C ARG A 104 17.18 79.75 17.10
N ARG A 105 18.22 79.94 17.91
CA ARG A 105 19.02 78.82 18.44
C ARG A 105 18.20 77.98 19.42
N LEU A 106 17.47 78.63 20.34
CA LEU A 106 16.58 77.94 21.28
C LEU A 106 15.44 77.20 20.57
N GLU A 107 14.88 77.76 19.50
CA GLU A 107 13.84 77.10 18.69
C GLU A 107 14.39 75.84 18.01
N ARG A 108 15.57 75.90 17.39
CA ARG A 108 16.22 74.72 16.80
C ARG A 108 16.55 73.66 17.84
N GLU A 109 17.03 74.05 19.03
CA GLU A 109 17.28 73.12 20.12
C GLU A 109 15.99 72.44 20.59
N LYS A 110 14.87 73.18 20.67
CA LYS A 110 13.54 72.60 20.97
C LYS A 110 13.05 71.64 19.89
N GLU A 111 13.17 72.00 18.61
CA GLU A 111 12.78 71.14 17.49
C GLU A 111 13.59 69.84 17.46
N MET A 112 14.89 69.91 17.73
CA MET A 112 15.75 68.73 17.86
C MET A 112 15.29 67.81 19.00
N LEU A 113 14.97 68.37 20.17
CA LEU A 113 14.47 67.59 21.31
C LEU A 113 13.13 66.91 21.01
N VAL A 114 12.19 67.62 20.36
CA VAL A 114 10.91 67.01 19.95
C VAL A 114 11.13 65.88 18.95
N LYS A 115 12.05 66.04 18.00
CA LYS A 115 12.38 65.01 17.03
C LYS A 115 13.01 63.76 17.69
N GLU A 116 13.95 63.96 18.61
CA GLU A 116 14.55 62.86 19.38
C GLU A 116 13.50 62.11 20.23
N GLU A 117 12.53 62.82 20.80
CA GLU A 117 11.44 62.20 21.57
C GLU A 117 10.51 61.37 20.68
N GLN A 118 10.20 61.85 19.47
CA GLN A 118 9.43 61.09 18.47
C GLN A 118 10.18 59.83 18.02
N GLU A 119 11.47 59.93 17.69
CA GLU A 119 12.30 58.79 17.32
C GLU A 119 12.38 57.75 18.44
N ARG A 120 12.44 58.18 19.71
CA ARG A 120 12.42 57.27 20.88
C ARG A 120 11.09 56.52 21.00
N LEU A 121 9.97 57.21 20.82
CA LEU A 121 8.63 56.60 20.87
C LEU A 121 8.40 55.60 19.73
N GLU A 122 8.86 55.92 18.51
CA GLU A 122 8.79 55.01 17.38
C GLU A 122 9.66 53.76 17.60
N TYR A 123 10.86 53.94 18.15
CA TYR A 123 11.75 52.85 18.51
C TYR A 123 11.13 51.92 19.56
N GLU A 124 10.48 52.48 20.59
CA GLU A 124 9.76 51.70 21.62
C GLU A 124 8.60 50.91 21.01
N ARG A 125 7.80 51.51 20.12
CA ARG A 125 6.70 50.81 19.42
C ARG A 125 7.22 49.67 18.54
N LEU A 126 8.30 49.89 17.80
CA LEU A 126 8.93 48.85 16.98
C LEU A 126 9.43 47.68 17.84
N LYS A 127 10.02 47.99 19.00
CA LYS A 127 10.50 46.98 19.95
C LYS A 127 9.36 46.16 20.55
N GLU A 128 8.24 46.79 20.91
CA GLU A 128 7.05 46.09 21.40
C GLU A 128 6.44 45.17 20.33
N LEU A 129 6.35 45.64 19.08
CA LEU A 129 5.87 44.82 17.96
C LEU A 129 6.78 43.62 17.70
N ALA A 130 8.10 43.81 17.74
CA ALA A 130 9.05 42.72 17.58
C ALA A 130 8.90 41.68 18.69
N LEU A 131 8.70 42.13 19.94
CA LEU A 131 8.50 41.23 21.09
C LEU A 131 7.21 40.42 20.94
N LYS A 132 6.09 41.05 20.54
CA LYS A 132 4.82 40.35 20.26
C LYS A 132 4.96 39.31 19.16
N GLN A 133 5.66 39.64 18.07
CA GLN A 133 5.91 38.68 16.99
C GLN A 133 6.78 37.49 17.45
N GLU A 134 7.75 37.71 18.33
CA GLU A 134 8.53 36.61 18.90
C GLU A 134 7.69 35.71 19.81
N GLU A 135 6.80 36.28 20.61
CA GLU A 135 5.87 35.53 21.47
C GLU A 135 4.89 34.70 20.65
N GLU A 136 4.33 35.26 19.58
CA GLU A 136 3.46 34.53 18.65
C GLU A 136 4.21 33.36 17.98
N LYS A 137 5.44 33.58 17.51
CA LYS A 137 6.29 32.52 16.93
C LYS A 137 6.59 31.43 17.95
N LYS A 138 6.85 31.78 19.21
CA LYS A 138 7.05 30.80 20.30
C LYS A 138 5.77 30.01 20.57
N ALA A 139 4.61 30.67 20.60
CA ALA A 139 3.32 30.01 20.78
C ALA A 139 2.98 29.06 19.63
N GLN A 140 3.26 29.45 18.38
CA GLN A 140 3.09 28.59 17.20
C GLN A 140 3.99 27.34 17.27
N ARG A 141 5.28 27.52 17.58
CA ARG A 141 6.20 26.38 17.76
C ARG A 141 5.74 25.40 18.85
N LEU A 142 5.18 25.92 19.94
CA LEU A 142 4.62 25.08 21.01
C LEU A 142 3.38 24.31 20.55
N LYS A 143 2.49 24.92 19.74
CA LYS A 143 1.33 24.24 19.15
C LYS A 143 1.78 23.13 18.20
N GLU A 144 2.72 23.41 17.30
CA GLU A 144 3.27 22.40 16.38
C GLU A 144 3.90 21.21 17.12
N LEU A 145 4.64 21.47 18.21
CA LEU A 145 5.23 20.41 19.03
C LEU A 145 4.16 19.53 19.71
N LYS A 146 3.07 20.13 20.19
CA LYS A 146 1.94 19.40 20.77
C LYS A 146 1.24 18.54 19.71
N GLU A 147 0.94 19.11 18.55
CA GLU A 147 0.32 18.39 17.43
C GLU A 147 1.18 17.21 16.97
N LYS A 148 2.50 17.40 16.84
CA LYS A 148 3.45 16.30 16.53
C LYS A 148 3.46 15.22 17.61
N SER A 149 3.40 15.62 18.88
CA SER A 149 3.32 14.67 20.00
C SER A 149 2.04 13.84 19.95
N ASP A 150 0.91 14.48 19.68
CA ASP A 150 -0.39 13.80 19.65
C ASP A 150 -0.56 12.94 18.40
N ALA A 151 -0.02 13.37 17.24
CA ALA A 151 0.06 12.54 16.05
C ALA A 151 0.86 11.26 16.31
N ARG A 152 2.04 11.37 16.95
CA ARG A 152 2.85 10.21 17.34
C ARG A 152 2.13 9.29 18.31
N LYS A 153 1.37 9.83 19.27
CA LYS A 153 0.55 9.02 20.19
C LYS A 153 -0.53 8.23 19.44
N ARG A 154 -1.20 8.85 18.46
CA ARG A 154 -2.20 8.18 17.61
C ARG A 154 -1.57 7.06 16.80
N GLU A 155 -0.41 7.29 16.18
CA GLU A 155 0.33 6.25 15.46
C GLU A 155 0.75 5.08 16.36
N ILE A 156 1.21 5.35 17.57
CA ILE A 156 1.55 4.29 18.53
C ILE A 156 0.28 3.52 18.93
N ALA A 157 -0.85 4.19 19.11
CA ALA A 157 -2.12 3.54 19.45
C ALA A 157 -2.61 2.63 18.31
N THR A 158 -2.60 3.11 17.06
CA THR A 158 -2.99 2.29 15.91
C THR A 158 -2.08 1.08 15.72
N MET A 159 -0.77 1.24 15.90
CA MET A 159 0.18 0.11 15.85
C MET A 159 -0.07 -0.91 16.97
N LYS A 160 -0.46 -0.47 18.17
CA LYS A 160 -0.86 -1.38 19.25
C LYS A 160 -2.14 -2.13 18.93
N GLU A 161 -3.15 -1.44 18.41
CA GLU A 161 -4.42 -2.07 17.99
C GLU A 161 -4.20 -3.11 16.89
N ILE A 162 -3.38 -2.80 15.88
CA ILE A 162 -3.00 -3.75 14.83
C ILE A 162 -2.31 -4.97 15.47
N GLY A 163 -1.31 -4.75 16.34
CA GLY A 163 -0.62 -5.84 17.03
C GLY A 163 -1.55 -6.72 17.87
N GLU A 164 -2.50 -6.13 18.61
CA GLU A 164 -3.48 -6.87 19.40
C GLU A 164 -4.45 -7.67 18.54
N THR A 165 -4.90 -7.11 17.41
CA THR A 165 -5.80 -7.82 16.49
C THR A 165 -5.09 -8.99 15.80
N GLU A 166 -3.85 -8.81 15.38
CA GLU A 166 -3.03 -9.88 14.81
C GLU A 166 -2.72 -10.97 15.85
N TYR A 167 -2.37 -10.59 17.07
CA TYR A 167 -2.12 -11.53 18.16
C TYR A 167 -3.38 -12.35 18.51
N LYS A 168 -4.54 -11.70 18.59
CA LYS A 168 -5.83 -12.39 18.80
C LYS A 168 -6.14 -13.37 17.66
N LYS A 169 -5.86 -13.00 16.41
CA LYS A 169 -6.02 -13.91 15.26
C LYS A 169 -5.14 -15.15 15.45
N VAL A 170 -3.84 -14.98 15.71
CA VAL A 170 -2.90 -16.09 15.88
C VAL A 170 -3.28 -17.01 17.05
N ILE A 171 -3.77 -16.47 18.17
CA ILE A 171 -4.24 -17.30 19.30
C ILE A 171 -5.54 -18.02 18.97
N SER A 172 -6.49 -17.34 18.34
CA SER A 172 -7.81 -17.90 18.02
C SER A 172 -7.72 -18.97 16.91
N GLU A 173 -6.72 -18.86 16.04
CA GLU A 173 -6.51 -19.83 14.99
C GLU A 173 -6.10 -21.18 15.58
N LYS A 174 -6.87 -22.21 15.24
CA LYS A 174 -6.52 -23.59 15.56
C LYS A 174 -5.10 -23.89 15.02
N PRO A 175 -4.24 -24.54 15.81
CA PRO A 175 -2.90 -24.89 15.36
C PRO A 175 -2.96 -25.79 14.12
N LEU A 176 -1.97 -25.67 13.24
CA LEU A 176 -1.97 -26.32 11.92
C LEU A 176 -2.23 -27.83 11.97
N PHE A 177 -1.67 -28.54 12.96
CA PHE A 177 -1.88 -29.98 13.10
C PHE A 177 -3.35 -30.33 13.36
N LYS A 178 -4.09 -29.49 14.12
CA LYS A 178 -5.53 -29.66 14.33
C LYS A 178 -6.30 -29.37 13.04
N LYS A 179 -5.89 -28.35 12.26
CA LYS A 179 -6.49 -28.08 10.94
C LYS A 179 -6.30 -29.28 10.00
N ILE A 180 -5.11 -29.88 9.98
CA ILE A 180 -4.82 -31.09 9.17
C ILE A 180 -5.65 -32.29 9.66
N GLN A 181 -5.77 -32.48 10.98
CA GLN A 181 -6.59 -33.54 11.56
C GLN A 181 -8.08 -33.37 11.23
N ASP A 182 -8.62 -32.17 11.41
CA ASP A 182 -10.02 -31.83 11.08
C ASP A 182 -10.27 -32.06 9.58
N ASN A 183 -9.34 -31.63 8.72
CA ASN A 183 -9.43 -31.86 7.27
C ASN A 183 -9.39 -33.35 6.91
N TYR A 184 -8.52 -34.14 7.54
CA TYR A 184 -8.46 -35.59 7.30
C TYR A 184 -9.75 -36.28 7.76
N GLN A 185 -10.29 -35.88 8.91
CA GLN A 185 -11.56 -36.39 9.40
C GLN A 185 -12.70 -36.09 8.42
N GLN A 186 -12.77 -34.86 7.90
CA GLN A 186 -13.84 -34.45 6.98
C GLN A 186 -13.68 -35.02 5.57
N SER A 187 -12.47 -35.05 5.02
CA SER A 187 -12.24 -35.42 3.61
C SER A 187 -12.03 -36.91 3.39
N VAL A 188 -11.53 -37.65 4.39
CA VAL A 188 -11.21 -39.08 4.26
C VAL A 188 -12.08 -39.92 5.18
N LEU A 189 -12.00 -39.67 6.50
CA LEU A 189 -12.64 -40.55 7.49
C LEU A 189 -14.17 -40.56 7.36
N MET A 190 -14.80 -39.39 7.24
CA MET A 190 -16.25 -39.25 7.15
C MET A 190 -16.81 -39.89 5.85
N PRO A 191 -16.29 -39.60 4.65
CA PRO A 191 -16.75 -40.24 3.42
C PRO A 191 -16.56 -41.76 3.42
N GLU A 192 -15.46 -42.27 3.98
CA GLU A 192 -15.26 -43.72 4.10
C GLU A 192 -16.28 -44.37 5.05
N LEU A 193 -16.58 -43.72 6.17
CA LEU A 193 -17.61 -44.19 7.09
C LEU A 193 -19.00 -44.16 6.47
N GLU A 194 -19.32 -43.13 5.69
CA GLU A 194 -20.58 -43.03 4.95
C GLU A 194 -20.69 -44.13 3.89
N LYS A 195 -19.63 -44.40 3.12
CA LYS A 195 -19.58 -45.53 2.17
C LYS A 195 -19.82 -46.86 2.88
N LYS A 196 -19.15 -47.12 4.00
CA LYS A 196 -19.33 -48.35 4.79
C LYS A 196 -20.75 -48.47 5.35
N LYS A 197 -21.34 -47.37 5.85
CA LYS A 197 -22.74 -47.33 6.29
C LYS A 197 -23.69 -47.63 5.14
N ALA A 198 -23.46 -47.04 3.97
CA ALA A 198 -24.25 -47.29 2.77
C ALA A 198 -24.13 -48.75 2.29
N GLU A 199 -22.93 -49.32 2.30
CA GLU A 199 -22.72 -50.74 1.98
C GLU A 199 -23.43 -51.67 2.96
N LEU A 200 -23.36 -51.38 4.27
CA LEU A 200 -24.09 -52.14 5.28
C LEU A 200 -25.61 -52.00 5.12
N ALA A 201 -26.10 -50.81 4.79
CA ALA A 201 -27.52 -50.60 4.49
C ALA A 201 -27.94 -51.40 3.24
N LYS A 202 -27.14 -51.39 2.18
CA LYS A 202 -27.37 -52.23 0.98
C LYS A 202 -27.41 -53.71 1.34
N LYS A 203 -26.47 -54.20 2.17
CA LYS A 203 -26.48 -55.59 2.63
C LYS A 203 -27.72 -55.91 3.47
N ARG A 204 -28.10 -55.03 4.40
CA ARG A 204 -29.33 -55.19 5.20
C ARG A 204 -30.57 -55.25 4.32
N ASN A 205 -30.65 -54.42 3.29
CA ASN A 205 -31.77 -54.44 2.34
C ASN A 205 -31.75 -55.71 1.48
N LEU A 206 -30.58 -56.16 1.03
CA LEU A 206 -30.43 -57.38 0.22
C LEU A 206 -30.83 -58.65 0.98
N PHE A 207 -30.52 -58.70 2.28
CA PHE A 207 -30.88 -59.82 3.16
C PHE A 207 -32.19 -59.58 3.92
N LYS A 208 -32.90 -58.47 3.64
CA LYS A 208 -34.24 -58.27 4.17
C LYS A 208 -35.16 -59.27 3.45
N PRO A 209 -35.96 -60.06 4.18
CA PRO A 209 -37.00 -60.87 3.55
C PRO A 209 -37.85 -59.97 2.66
N LEU A 210 -38.06 -60.39 1.42
CA LEU A 210 -38.92 -59.68 0.48
C LEU A 210 -40.32 -59.60 1.07
N ASP A 211 -40.88 -58.39 1.11
CA ASP A 211 -42.26 -58.22 1.52
C ASP A 211 -43.18 -58.81 0.46
N HIS A 212 -44.30 -59.38 0.87
CA HIS A 212 -45.25 -59.98 -0.05
C HIS A 212 -45.80 -58.91 -1.02
N TYR A 213 -45.97 -57.68 -0.54
CA TYR A 213 -46.38 -56.54 -1.36
C TYR A 213 -45.38 -56.24 -2.48
N ASP A 214 -44.08 -56.15 -2.16
CA ASP A 214 -43.02 -55.88 -3.13
C ASP A 214 -42.97 -56.94 -4.24
N LEU A 215 -43.25 -58.20 -3.87
CA LEU A 215 -43.26 -59.34 -4.80
C LEU A 215 -44.44 -59.26 -5.77
N VAL A 216 -45.62 -58.84 -5.30
CA VAL A 216 -46.81 -58.60 -6.13
C VAL A 216 -46.58 -57.41 -7.06
N GLU A 217 -45.99 -56.32 -6.55
CA GLU A 217 -45.67 -55.14 -7.36
C GLU A 217 -44.66 -55.46 -8.46
N HIS A 218 -43.60 -56.22 -8.15
CA HIS A 218 -42.64 -56.69 -9.16
C HIS A 218 -43.27 -57.58 -10.22
N SER A 219 -44.17 -58.49 -9.83
CA SER A 219 -44.91 -59.33 -10.78
C SER A 219 -45.73 -58.47 -11.73
N ARG A 220 -46.47 -57.50 -11.19
CA ARG A 220 -47.29 -56.58 -11.99
C ARG A 220 -46.43 -55.74 -12.93
N HIS A 221 -45.32 -55.20 -12.46
CA HIS A 221 -44.40 -54.42 -13.29
C HIS A 221 -43.78 -55.25 -14.42
N HIS A 222 -43.40 -56.50 -14.12
CA HIS A 222 -42.91 -57.42 -15.14
C HIS A 222 -43.99 -57.72 -16.20
N ASP A 223 -45.23 -57.93 -15.78
CA ASP A 223 -46.36 -58.15 -16.70
C ASP A 223 -46.63 -56.91 -17.57
N GLU A 224 -46.52 -55.70 -16.99
CA GLU A 224 -46.60 -54.43 -17.72
C GLU A 224 -45.48 -54.29 -18.75
N ILE A 225 -44.23 -54.60 -18.39
CA ILE A 225 -43.09 -54.61 -19.34
C ILE A 225 -43.33 -55.61 -20.48
N MET A 226 -43.84 -56.81 -20.16
CA MET A 226 -44.12 -57.83 -21.18
C MET A 226 -45.24 -57.38 -22.12
N GLN A 227 -46.29 -56.75 -21.60
CA GLN A 227 -47.35 -56.16 -22.40
C GLN A 227 -46.80 -55.05 -23.30
N GLU A 228 -45.97 -54.14 -22.78
CA GLU A 228 -45.34 -53.08 -23.56
C GLU A 228 -44.47 -53.67 -24.68
N PHE A 229 -43.69 -54.71 -24.38
CA PHE A 229 -42.83 -55.37 -25.37
C PHE A 229 -43.65 -56.03 -26.48
N ASP A 230 -44.76 -56.68 -26.13
CA ASP A 230 -45.69 -57.28 -27.08
C ASP A 230 -46.41 -56.23 -27.94
N GLU A 231 -46.83 -55.11 -27.34
CA GLU A 231 -47.41 -53.98 -28.06
C GLU A 231 -46.40 -53.37 -29.03
N ARG A 232 -45.17 -53.13 -28.58
CA ARG A 232 -44.08 -52.63 -29.41
C ARG A 232 -43.79 -53.59 -30.55
N ARG A 233 -43.80 -54.91 -30.31
CA ARG A 233 -43.64 -55.93 -31.35
C ARG A 233 -44.79 -55.89 -32.36
N LYS A 234 -46.04 -55.77 -31.90
CA LYS A 234 -47.23 -55.64 -32.76
C LYS A 234 -47.18 -54.34 -33.59
N GLN A 235 -46.80 -53.22 -32.97
CA GLN A 235 -46.62 -51.94 -33.67
C GLN A 235 -45.50 -52.03 -34.70
N ASN A 236 -44.34 -52.61 -34.36
CA ASN A 236 -43.25 -52.83 -35.30
C ASN A 236 -43.66 -53.71 -36.48
N LEU A 237 -44.45 -54.76 -36.26
CA LEU A 237 -45.00 -55.59 -37.34
C LEU A 237 -45.97 -54.81 -38.23
N LYS A 238 -46.86 -54.01 -37.64
CA LYS A 238 -47.78 -53.12 -38.39
C LYS A 238 -47.00 -52.09 -39.21
N ASN A 239 -46.01 -51.43 -38.61
CA ASN A 239 -45.16 -50.44 -39.25
C ASN A 239 -44.35 -51.07 -40.38
N ARG A 240 -43.71 -52.23 -40.16
CA ARG A 240 -43.04 -52.97 -41.24
C ARG A 240 -43.99 -53.35 -42.36
N SER A 241 -45.22 -53.74 -42.06
CA SER A 241 -46.24 -54.02 -43.08
C SER A 241 -46.62 -52.76 -43.86
N LEU A 242 -46.79 -51.62 -43.20
CA LEU A 242 -47.06 -50.33 -43.82
C LEU A 242 -45.88 -49.86 -44.66
N GLU A 243 -44.66 -49.93 -44.15
CA GLU A 243 -43.42 -49.65 -44.87
C GLU A 243 -43.28 -50.55 -46.10
N HIS A 244 -43.54 -51.85 -45.98
CA HIS A 244 -43.54 -52.74 -47.14
C HIS A 244 -44.60 -52.33 -48.18
N LYS A 245 -45.80 -51.92 -47.76
CA LYS A 245 -46.85 -51.43 -48.67
C LYS A 245 -46.46 -50.10 -49.32
N MET A 246 -45.91 -49.16 -48.56
CA MET A 246 -45.44 -47.87 -49.04
C MET A 246 -44.23 -48.02 -49.96
N ASN A 247 -43.28 -48.90 -49.62
CA ASN A 247 -42.12 -49.20 -50.44
C ASN A 247 -42.50 -49.97 -51.71
N ALA A 248 -43.45 -50.91 -51.63
CA ALA A 248 -43.98 -51.57 -52.82
C ALA A 248 -44.71 -50.58 -53.74
N ALA A 249 -45.46 -49.62 -53.17
CA ALA A 249 -46.10 -48.55 -53.93
C ALA A 249 -45.10 -47.53 -54.50
N SER A 250 -44.03 -47.19 -53.76
CA SER A 250 -42.99 -46.25 -54.19
C SER A 250 -42.01 -46.86 -55.19
N LEU A 251 -41.82 -48.18 -55.19
CA LEU A 251 -41.07 -48.92 -56.22
C LEU A 251 -41.69 -48.76 -57.62
N SER A 252 -43.01 -48.50 -57.71
CA SER A 252 -43.72 -48.18 -58.95
C SER A 252 -43.58 -46.71 -59.38
N LEU A 253 -43.15 -45.83 -58.47
CA LEU A 253 -43.03 -44.38 -58.68
C LEU A 253 -41.59 -43.94 -58.35
N LYS A 254 -40.61 -44.55 -59.02
CA LYS A 254 -39.24 -44.03 -59.02
C LYS A 254 -39.18 -42.76 -59.85
N SER A 255 -39.30 -41.62 -59.18
CA SER A 255 -39.06 -40.32 -59.80
C SER A 255 -37.56 -40.14 -60.02
N ARG A 256 -37.14 -39.53 -61.12
CA ARG A 256 -35.72 -39.17 -61.32
C ARG A 256 -35.16 -38.34 -60.15
N PHE A 257 -36.03 -37.61 -59.45
CA PHE A 257 -35.68 -36.85 -58.26
C PHE A 257 -35.32 -37.72 -57.05
N THR A 258 -35.96 -38.87 -56.87
CA THR A 258 -35.63 -39.79 -55.77
C THR A 258 -34.28 -40.47 -56.00
N ASP A 259 -33.95 -40.77 -57.25
CA ASP A 259 -32.64 -41.33 -57.61
C ASP A 259 -31.52 -40.31 -57.37
N THR A 260 -31.74 -39.03 -57.68
CA THR A 260 -30.76 -37.97 -57.39
C THR A 260 -30.53 -37.78 -55.88
N ILE A 261 -31.57 -37.86 -55.05
CA ILE A 261 -31.43 -37.75 -53.59
C ILE A 261 -30.63 -38.93 -53.04
N LEU A 262 -30.92 -40.16 -53.48
CA LEU A 262 -30.19 -41.35 -53.04
C LEU A 262 -28.72 -41.30 -53.47
N GLU A 263 -28.42 -40.79 -54.67
CA GLU A 263 -27.04 -40.56 -55.10
C GLU A 263 -26.33 -39.49 -54.27
N GLU A 264 -27.01 -38.39 -53.90
CA GLU A 264 -26.47 -37.36 -53.02
C GLU A 264 -26.19 -37.89 -51.60
N GLU A 265 -27.12 -38.65 -51.01
CA GLU A 265 -26.92 -39.27 -49.70
C GLU A 265 -25.74 -40.24 -49.71
N LYS A 266 -25.62 -41.03 -50.78
CA LYS A 266 -24.49 -41.95 -50.95
C LYS A 266 -23.16 -41.19 -51.10
N LYS A 267 -23.13 -40.10 -51.89
CA LYS A 267 -21.94 -39.23 -52.01
C LYS A 267 -21.55 -38.61 -50.68
N LYS A 268 -22.51 -38.07 -49.92
CA LYS A 268 -22.25 -37.50 -48.58
C LYS A 268 -21.68 -38.53 -47.62
N LYS A 269 -22.18 -39.77 -47.66
CA LYS A 269 -21.66 -40.86 -46.84
C LYS A 269 -20.22 -41.22 -47.21
N GLU A 270 -19.92 -41.33 -48.51
CA GLU A 270 -18.56 -41.59 -49.00
C GLU A 270 -17.58 -40.44 -48.67
N GLU A 271 -18.03 -39.19 -48.73
CA GLU A 271 -17.24 -38.01 -48.32
C GLU A 271 -16.92 -38.05 -46.84
N PHE A 272 -17.89 -38.35 -45.98
CA PHE A 272 -17.69 -38.49 -44.54
C PHE A 272 -16.68 -39.59 -44.19
N GLU A 273 -16.75 -40.73 -44.89
CA GLU A 273 -15.77 -41.82 -44.72
C GLU A 273 -14.37 -41.40 -45.17
N LYS A 274 -14.23 -40.69 -46.30
CA LYS A 274 -12.95 -40.13 -46.78
C LYS A 274 -12.35 -39.12 -45.79
N GLU A 275 -13.16 -38.23 -45.23
CA GLU A 275 -12.71 -37.29 -44.20
C GLU A 275 -12.21 -38.02 -42.95
N GLY A 276 -12.92 -39.07 -42.52
CA GLY A 276 -12.50 -39.92 -41.40
C GLY A 276 -11.13 -40.55 -41.63
N ILE A 277 -10.88 -41.06 -42.83
CA ILE A 277 -9.58 -41.64 -43.22
C ILE A 277 -8.49 -40.56 -43.25
N ASN A 278 -8.76 -39.41 -43.85
CA ASN A 278 -7.79 -38.30 -43.92
C ASN A 278 -7.40 -37.79 -42.52
N LYS A 279 -8.35 -37.71 -41.58
CA LYS A 279 -8.07 -37.33 -40.18
C LYS A 279 -7.14 -38.33 -39.51
N LYS A 280 -7.33 -39.63 -39.72
CA LYS A 280 -6.44 -40.69 -39.20
C LYS A 280 -5.03 -40.57 -39.78
N ILE A 281 -4.90 -40.43 -41.09
CA ILE A 281 -3.60 -40.25 -41.76
C ILE A 281 -2.84 -39.03 -41.20
N LEU A 282 -3.56 -37.92 -40.97
CA LEU A 282 -2.95 -36.68 -40.45
C LEU A 282 -2.51 -36.84 -38.99
N TYR A 283 -3.27 -37.59 -38.19
CA TYR A 283 -2.89 -37.96 -36.83
C TYR A 283 -1.64 -38.84 -36.81
N ASP A 284 -1.56 -39.85 -37.67
CA ASP A 284 -0.41 -40.75 -37.76
C ASP A 284 0.86 -39.99 -38.19
N LYS A 285 0.75 -39.06 -39.16
CA LYS A 285 1.85 -38.16 -39.54
C LYS A 285 2.34 -37.30 -38.39
N LYS A 286 1.43 -36.80 -37.54
CA LYS A 286 1.80 -36.02 -36.35
C LYS A 286 2.54 -36.87 -35.32
N LEU A 287 2.10 -38.10 -35.10
CA LEU A 287 2.78 -39.05 -34.21
C LEU A 287 4.19 -39.37 -34.71
N GLN A 288 4.33 -39.71 -36.00
CA GLN A 288 5.63 -39.98 -36.62
C GLN A 288 6.58 -38.79 -36.50
N TYR A 289 6.07 -37.57 -36.73
CA TYR A 289 6.88 -36.36 -36.54
C TYR A 289 7.27 -36.14 -35.07
N ALA A 290 6.35 -36.37 -34.13
CA ALA A 290 6.64 -36.25 -32.70
C ALA A 290 7.71 -37.25 -32.24
N GLU A 291 7.67 -38.49 -32.74
CA GLU A 291 8.69 -39.51 -32.51
C GLU A 291 10.04 -39.08 -33.10
N LEU A 292 10.08 -38.62 -34.35
CA LEU A 292 11.29 -38.13 -35.00
C LEU A 292 11.91 -36.94 -34.24
N VAL A 293 11.09 -35.99 -33.79
CA VAL A 293 11.54 -34.85 -32.97
C VAL A 293 12.12 -35.32 -31.65
N LYS A 294 11.50 -36.31 -31.00
CA LYS A 294 11.99 -36.88 -29.74
C LYS A 294 13.33 -37.60 -29.92
N GLU A 295 13.54 -38.25 -31.06
CA GLU A 295 14.81 -38.89 -31.41
C GLU A 295 15.91 -37.89 -31.77
N MET A 296 15.59 -36.89 -32.58
CA MET A 296 16.56 -35.87 -33.02
C MET A 296 16.94 -34.87 -31.92
N PHE A 297 15.98 -34.50 -31.08
CA PHE A 297 16.13 -33.49 -30.04
C PHE A 297 15.98 -34.12 -28.67
N GLN A 298 16.83 -35.10 -28.37
CA GLN A 298 16.92 -35.62 -27.01
C GLN A 298 17.31 -34.48 -26.07
N PRO A 299 16.56 -34.26 -24.97
CA PRO A 299 16.90 -33.21 -24.03
C PRO A 299 18.30 -33.46 -23.47
N SER A 300 19.20 -32.49 -23.65
CA SER A 300 20.53 -32.55 -23.06
C SER A 300 20.41 -32.41 -21.55
N ILE A 301 20.64 -33.52 -20.83
CA ILE A 301 20.64 -33.54 -19.37
C ILE A 301 22.01 -33.07 -18.92
N ASP A 302 22.05 -31.95 -18.20
CA ASP A 302 23.25 -31.46 -17.54
C ASP A 302 23.88 -32.57 -16.68
N PRO A 303 25.19 -32.89 -16.85
CA PRO A 303 25.87 -33.93 -16.07
C PRO A 303 25.71 -33.74 -14.56
N TYR A 304 25.59 -32.51 -14.07
CA TYR A 304 25.40 -32.25 -12.64
C TYR A 304 24.04 -32.76 -12.15
N LYS A 305 22.96 -32.47 -12.89
CA LYS A 305 21.61 -32.96 -12.56
C LYS A 305 21.51 -34.48 -12.68
N LYS A 306 22.23 -35.07 -13.64
CA LYS A 306 22.29 -36.55 -13.77
C LYS A 306 22.88 -37.17 -12.50
N HIS A 307 23.94 -36.59 -11.96
CA HIS A 307 24.58 -37.04 -10.72
C HIS A 307 23.68 -36.81 -9.49
N GLU A 308 23.00 -35.68 -9.41
CA GLU A 308 22.02 -35.40 -8.33
C GLU A 308 20.90 -36.44 -8.34
N MET A 309 20.34 -36.74 -9.52
CA MET A 309 19.26 -37.71 -9.66
C MET A 309 19.74 -39.14 -9.36
N GLN A 310 20.97 -39.49 -9.71
CA GLN A 310 21.59 -40.77 -9.32
C GLN A 310 21.73 -40.89 -7.80
N LEU A 311 22.20 -39.84 -7.11
CA LEU A 311 22.28 -39.84 -5.65
C LEU A 311 20.90 -39.97 -4.98
N ILE A 312 19.86 -39.37 -5.56
CA ILE A 312 18.48 -39.52 -5.08
C ILE A 312 18.01 -40.98 -5.26
N VAL A 313 18.27 -41.58 -6.42
CA VAL A 313 17.93 -42.99 -6.68
C VAL A 313 18.70 -43.93 -5.76
N GLU A 314 19.97 -43.69 -5.49
CA GLU A 314 20.77 -44.47 -4.54
C GLU A 314 20.25 -44.35 -3.10
N ARG A 315 19.88 -43.14 -2.68
CA ARG A 315 19.22 -42.93 -1.38
C ARG A 315 17.90 -43.70 -1.25
N LEU A 316 17.10 -43.72 -2.31
CA LEU A 316 15.81 -44.43 -2.33
C LEU A 316 15.97 -45.96 -2.41
N LYS A 317 17.03 -46.46 -3.04
CA LYS A 317 17.36 -47.90 -3.09
C LYS A 317 17.83 -48.43 -1.73
N HIS A 318 18.51 -47.59 -0.95
CA HIS A 318 18.94 -47.93 0.40
C HIS A 318 18.05 -47.26 1.46
N ASN A 319 16.76 -47.61 1.47
CA ASN A 319 15.93 -47.37 2.66
C ASN A 319 16.50 -48.23 3.80
N ALA A 320 17.42 -47.65 4.58
CA ALA A 320 17.94 -48.26 5.78
C ALA A 320 16.76 -48.50 6.75
N ILE A 321 16.35 -49.76 6.84
CA ILE A 321 15.41 -50.24 7.86
C ILE A 321 16.12 -50.09 9.20
N VAL A 322 15.97 -48.94 9.86
CA VAL A 322 16.44 -48.76 11.23
C VAL A 322 15.50 -49.53 12.14
N ARG A 323 15.86 -50.80 12.40
CA ARG A 323 15.24 -51.66 13.41
C ARG A 323 15.53 -51.11 14.80
N SER A 324 14.50 -50.61 15.46
CA SER A 324 14.52 -50.26 16.88
C SER A 324 14.40 -51.53 17.75
N THR A 325 15.53 -52.06 18.23
CA THR A 325 15.52 -52.97 19.38
C THR A 325 16.81 -52.78 20.17
N ILE A 326 16.69 -52.45 21.46
CA ILE A 326 17.28 -53.19 22.59
C ILE A 326 17.01 -52.42 23.90
N TYR A 327 16.20 -53.07 24.73
CA TYR A 327 15.97 -52.81 26.15
C TYR A 327 17.22 -53.16 26.97
N THR A 328 17.53 -52.40 28.03
CA THR A 328 17.90 -52.97 29.33
C THR A 328 17.33 -52.15 30.49
N LYS A 329 16.85 -52.89 31.50
CA LYS A 329 16.08 -52.49 32.68
C LYS A 329 16.97 -51.98 33.82
N SER A 330 16.47 -51.00 34.60
CA SER A 330 16.72 -50.88 36.04
C SER A 330 15.53 -50.20 36.73
N SER A 331 15.30 -50.54 37.99
CA SER A 331 14.01 -50.70 38.65
C SER A 331 13.76 -49.75 39.84
N ARG A 332 12.46 -49.49 40.10
CA ARG A 332 11.77 -48.73 41.20
C ARG A 332 11.41 -47.27 40.84
N SER A 333 10.18 -46.77 40.96
CA SER A 333 8.89 -47.33 41.39
C SER A 333 7.73 -46.42 40.91
N VAL A 334 6.74 -47.05 40.25
CA VAL A 334 5.29 -46.77 40.25
C VAL A 334 4.81 -45.31 40.12
N SER A 335 4.68 -44.84 38.87
CA SER A 335 3.39 -44.39 38.28
C SER A 335 3.51 -44.26 36.76
N GLU A 336 3.46 -45.42 36.11
CA GLU A 336 2.66 -45.72 34.91
C GLU A 336 2.45 -44.64 33.82
N ARG A 337 3.42 -44.46 32.89
CA ARG A 337 3.43 -45.00 31.50
C ARG A 337 4.31 -44.18 30.54
N ARG A 338 5.55 -44.68 30.41
CA ARG A 338 6.41 -44.75 29.21
C ARG A 338 7.06 -43.45 28.67
N SER A 339 8.22 -43.17 29.26
CA SER A 339 9.48 -42.67 28.66
C SER A 339 9.86 -43.41 27.36
N ASP A 340 10.28 -42.77 26.27
CA ASP A 340 11.54 -42.01 26.01
C ASP A 340 12.76 -42.90 25.62
N SER A 341 13.26 -42.68 24.39
CA SER A 341 14.64 -42.79 23.85
C SER A 341 14.50 -42.96 22.32
N SER A 342 15.18 -42.25 21.42
CA SER A 342 16.58 -41.80 21.38
C SER A 342 16.67 -40.60 20.41
N ARG A 343 17.16 -39.44 20.84
CA ARG A 343 18.57 -39.03 20.69
C ARG A 343 19.07 -39.04 19.23
N GLU A 344 18.47 -38.19 18.39
CA GLU A 344 19.23 -37.52 17.34
C GLU A 344 19.74 -36.19 17.85
N LYS A 345 21.02 -35.98 17.57
CA LYS A 345 21.88 -34.94 18.08
C LYS A 345 21.36 -33.59 17.57
N GLU A 346 20.69 -32.85 18.45
CA GLU A 346 20.72 -31.40 18.37
C GLU A 346 22.20 -31.01 18.40
N THR A 347 22.75 -30.69 17.24
CA THR A 347 23.88 -29.77 17.16
C THR A 347 23.35 -28.45 17.70
N LYS A 348 23.33 -28.34 19.03
CA LYS A 348 23.26 -27.06 19.73
C LYS A 348 24.51 -26.33 19.29
N SER A 349 24.43 -25.66 18.15
CA SER A 349 25.35 -24.62 17.77
C SER A 349 25.39 -23.72 18.98
N VAL A 350 26.57 -23.67 19.61
CA VAL A 350 26.89 -22.78 20.70
C VAL A 350 26.33 -21.42 20.27
N LEU A 351 25.23 -20.99 20.88
CA LEU A 351 24.61 -19.71 20.60
C LEU A 351 25.65 -18.67 21.01
N GLY A 352 26.49 -18.30 20.05
CA GLY A 352 27.60 -17.39 20.23
C GLY A 352 27.05 -16.15 20.92
N LYS A 353 27.61 -15.87 22.10
CA LYS A 353 27.27 -14.71 22.92
C LYS A 353 27.35 -13.49 22.00
N LYS A 354 26.19 -12.96 21.57
CA LYS A 354 26.13 -11.83 20.66
C LYS A 354 26.69 -10.63 21.42
N TRP A 355 27.92 -10.24 21.09
CA TRP A 355 28.51 -9.00 21.59
C TRP A 355 27.60 -7.84 21.17
N LYS A 356 27.29 -6.94 22.10
CA LYS A 356 26.51 -5.74 21.79
C LYS A 356 27.25 -4.97 20.70
N GLU A 357 26.56 -4.64 19.61
CA GLU A 357 27.13 -3.85 18.51
C GLU A 357 27.68 -2.53 19.06
N ASN A 358 28.92 -2.21 18.72
CA ASN A 358 29.61 -1.02 19.20
C ASN A 358 28.93 0.24 18.62
N PRO A 359 28.38 1.16 19.43
CA PRO A 359 27.65 2.34 18.94
C PRO A 359 28.52 3.37 18.22
N MET A 360 29.85 3.25 18.31
CA MET A 360 30.81 4.14 17.67
C MET A 360 31.09 3.79 16.19
N ILE A 361 30.63 2.63 15.72
CA ILE A 361 30.81 2.21 14.32
C ILE A 361 29.50 2.48 13.57
N PRO A 362 29.46 3.39 12.58
CA PRO A 362 28.27 3.63 11.78
C PRO A 362 27.87 2.33 11.07
N LYS A 363 26.62 1.90 11.27
CA LYS A 363 26.12 0.63 10.72
C LYS A 363 26.29 0.63 9.20
N PRO A 364 26.80 -0.48 8.62
CA PRO A 364 26.97 -0.57 7.18
C PRO A 364 25.63 -0.31 6.50
N LYS A 365 25.63 0.51 5.44
CA LYS A 365 24.42 0.80 4.66
C LYS A 365 23.79 -0.53 4.23
N PRO A 366 22.48 -0.75 4.47
CA PRO A 366 21.85 -2.02 4.14
C PRO A 366 22.06 -2.29 2.64
N LYS A 367 22.59 -3.48 2.32
CA LYS A 367 22.73 -3.91 0.93
C LYS A 367 21.31 -3.99 0.35
N ARG A 368 21.08 -3.32 -0.77
CA ARG A 368 19.80 -3.42 -1.49
C ARG A 368 19.65 -4.88 -1.91
N GLU A 369 18.74 -5.60 -1.28
CA GLU A 369 18.39 -6.94 -1.71
C GLU A 369 17.85 -6.86 -3.14
N PRO A 370 18.26 -7.76 -4.05
CA PRO A 370 17.72 -7.79 -5.39
C PRO A 370 16.22 -8.07 -5.31
N ILE A 371 15.41 -7.10 -5.72
CA ILE A 371 13.96 -7.26 -5.80
C ILE A 371 13.70 -8.28 -6.91
N PHE A 372 13.43 -9.53 -6.53
CA PHE A 372 12.99 -10.56 -7.46
C PHE A 372 11.54 -10.28 -7.83
N VAL A 373 11.35 -9.53 -8.91
CA VAL A 373 10.02 -9.29 -9.49
C VAL A 373 9.63 -10.54 -10.27
N ASP A 374 8.80 -11.39 -9.65
CA ASP A 374 8.17 -12.52 -10.34
C ASP A 374 7.09 -12.01 -11.28
N TYR A 375 7.50 -11.62 -12.49
CA TYR A 375 6.62 -11.10 -13.54
C TYR A 375 5.46 -12.05 -13.88
N LEU A 376 5.63 -13.36 -13.70
CA LEU A 376 4.59 -14.35 -13.93
C LEU A 376 3.62 -14.41 -12.74
N GLY A 377 4.14 -14.32 -11.53
CA GLY A 377 3.36 -14.17 -10.30
C GLY A 377 2.50 -12.91 -10.31
N GLU A 378 3.07 -11.76 -10.68
CA GLU A 378 2.33 -10.50 -10.85
C GLU A 378 1.28 -10.61 -11.98
N ARG A 379 1.62 -11.21 -13.13
CA ARG A 379 0.62 -11.43 -14.20
C ARG A 379 -0.50 -12.38 -13.80
N ARG A 380 -0.24 -13.40 -12.99
CA ARG A 380 -1.30 -14.28 -12.45
C ARG A 380 -2.16 -13.56 -11.43
N LYS A 381 -1.57 -12.72 -10.57
CA LYS A 381 -2.32 -11.88 -9.63
C LYS A 381 -3.20 -10.89 -10.37
N LEU A 382 -2.69 -10.20 -11.40
CA LEU A 382 -3.48 -9.31 -12.26
C LEU A 382 -4.66 -10.03 -12.91
N ARG A 383 -4.48 -11.26 -13.41
CA ARG A 383 -5.59 -12.07 -13.96
C ARG A 383 -6.58 -12.57 -12.91
N GLY A 384 -6.14 -12.80 -11.67
CA GLY A 384 -6.99 -13.25 -10.57
C GLY A 384 -7.67 -12.11 -9.81
N SER A 385 -7.13 -10.89 -9.89
CA SER A 385 -7.65 -9.68 -9.25
C SER A 385 -8.52 -8.83 -10.18
N GLU A 386 -8.56 -9.13 -11.48
CA GLU A 386 -9.69 -8.68 -12.30
C GLU A 386 -10.93 -9.31 -11.66
N PRO A 387 -11.86 -8.52 -11.09
CA PRO A 387 -13.11 -9.09 -10.61
C PRO A 387 -13.67 -9.88 -11.78
N ARG A 388 -14.07 -11.14 -11.54
CA ARG A 388 -14.91 -11.88 -12.51
C ARG A 388 -15.95 -10.86 -12.93
N SER A 389 -15.85 -10.39 -14.16
CA SER A 389 -16.65 -9.28 -14.64
C SER A 389 -18.08 -9.78 -14.57
N GLU A 390 -18.75 -9.46 -13.46
CA GLU A 390 -20.20 -9.49 -13.38
C GLU A 390 -20.63 -8.79 -14.65
N ILE A 391 -21.32 -9.54 -15.51
CA ILE A 391 -21.72 -9.05 -16.81
C ILE A 391 -22.62 -7.86 -16.49
N GLN A 392 -22.06 -6.66 -16.65
CA GLN A 392 -22.79 -5.44 -16.39
C GLN A 392 -23.96 -5.46 -17.36
N LYS A 393 -25.17 -5.52 -16.79
CA LYS A 393 -26.41 -5.43 -17.56
C LYS A 393 -26.39 -4.04 -18.22
N ILE A 394 -26.27 -4.03 -19.55
CA ILE A 394 -26.28 -2.79 -20.31
C ILE A 394 -27.75 -2.45 -20.55
N ASP A 395 -28.28 -1.54 -19.75
CA ASP A 395 -29.64 -1.06 -19.91
C ASP A 395 -29.70 -0.07 -21.09
N TRP A 396 -30.24 -0.54 -22.21
CA TRP A 396 -30.43 0.25 -23.44
C TRP A 396 -31.79 0.95 -23.47
N GLU A 397 -32.75 0.48 -22.66
CA GLU A 397 -34.11 1.03 -22.58
C GLU A 397 -34.13 2.45 -22.02
N ASP A 398 -33.21 2.79 -21.11
CA ASP A 398 -33.11 4.14 -20.53
C ASP A 398 -32.87 5.22 -21.60
N ASP A 399 -32.06 4.93 -22.62
CA ASP A 399 -31.78 5.88 -23.71
C ASP A 399 -32.99 6.06 -24.64
N LEU A 400 -33.91 5.10 -24.67
CA LEU A 400 -35.14 5.16 -25.47
C LEU A 400 -36.10 6.21 -24.88
N TYR A 401 -36.20 6.26 -23.56
CA TYR A 401 -37.17 7.09 -22.82
C TYR A 401 -36.62 8.42 -22.33
N ASP A 402 -35.35 8.75 -22.57
CA ASP A 402 -34.76 10.01 -22.12
C ASP A 402 -35.33 11.20 -22.92
N GLU A 403 -36.19 12.02 -22.31
CA GLU A 403 -36.84 13.16 -22.96
C GLU A 403 -35.87 14.29 -23.34
N ASN A 404 -34.65 14.29 -22.79
CA ASN A 404 -33.69 15.37 -22.98
C ASN A 404 -32.86 15.27 -24.27
N LEU A 405 -32.93 14.14 -24.99
CA LEU A 405 -32.13 13.88 -26.18
C LEU A 405 -32.93 14.07 -27.47
N THR A 406 -32.26 14.59 -28.50
CA THR A 406 -32.81 14.64 -29.86
C THR A 406 -32.93 13.23 -30.44
N GLU A 407 -33.88 13.02 -31.35
CA GLU A 407 -34.13 11.70 -31.94
C GLU A 407 -32.89 11.13 -32.66
N GLU A 408 -32.12 12.00 -33.32
CA GLU A 408 -30.85 11.63 -33.96
C GLU A 408 -29.80 11.16 -32.94
N GLU A 409 -29.63 11.88 -31.83
CA GLU A 409 -28.70 11.50 -30.77
C GLU A 409 -29.14 10.20 -30.06
N LYS A 410 -30.44 9.98 -29.89
CA LYS A 410 -30.99 8.71 -29.38
C LYS A 410 -30.63 7.55 -30.29
N ALA A 411 -30.83 7.71 -31.59
CA ALA A 411 -30.51 6.70 -32.59
C ALA A 411 -29.01 6.36 -32.58
N GLU A 412 -28.13 7.36 -32.45
CA GLU A 412 -26.69 7.16 -32.38
C GLU A 412 -26.27 6.41 -31.10
N LYS A 413 -26.80 6.79 -29.93
CA LYS A 413 -26.53 6.11 -28.66
C LYS A 413 -27.02 4.66 -28.67
N LEU A 414 -28.23 4.40 -29.17
CA LEU A 414 -28.79 3.05 -29.29
C LEU A 414 -27.94 2.18 -30.22
N LYS A 415 -27.49 2.73 -31.36
CA LYS A 415 -26.59 2.03 -32.28
C LYS A 415 -25.25 1.69 -31.64
N ALA A 416 -24.68 2.62 -30.86
CA ALA A 416 -23.44 2.39 -30.12
C ALA A 416 -23.59 1.31 -29.04
N LYS A 417 -24.66 1.37 -28.23
CA LYS A 417 -24.97 0.34 -27.21
C LYS A 417 -25.23 -1.02 -27.85
N ALA A 418 -25.97 -1.09 -28.96
CA ALA A 418 -26.22 -2.32 -29.68
C ALA A 418 -24.92 -2.98 -30.20
N ALA A 419 -24.01 -2.17 -30.77
CA ALA A 419 -22.71 -2.65 -31.22
C ALA A 419 -21.81 -3.11 -30.06
N MET A 420 -21.89 -2.44 -28.91
CA MET A 420 -21.17 -2.83 -27.69
C MET A 420 -21.67 -4.17 -27.15
N MET A 421 -23.00 -4.37 -27.07
CA MET A 421 -23.60 -5.65 -26.67
C MET A 421 -23.17 -6.79 -27.58
N GLU A 422 -23.19 -6.60 -28.91
CA GLU A 422 -22.77 -7.62 -29.87
C GLU A 422 -21.28 -7.98 -29.74
N LYS A 423 -20.43 -6.97 -29.49
CA LYS A 423 -18.99 -7.18 -29.27
C LYS A 423 -18.70 -7.97 -27.99
N ILE A 424 -19.46 -7.72 -26.92
CA ILE A 424 -19.33 -8.47 -25.66
C ILE A 424 -19.85 -9.89 -25.83
N ALA A 425 -21.00 -10.07 -26.49
CA ALA A 425 -21.58 -11.37 -26.82
C ALA A 425 -20.58 -12.26 -27.59
N LYS A 426 -20.01 -11.75 -28.70
CA LYS A 426 -18.98 -12.47 -29.48
C LYS A 426 -17.75 -12.87 -28.66
N ARG A 427 -17.34 -12.02 -27.71
CA ARG A 427 -16.20 -12.32 -26.83
C ARG A 427 -16.53 -13.43 -25.84
N ASN A 428 -17.76 -13.46 -25.33
CA ASN A 428 -18.23 -14.49 -24.40
C ASN A 428 -18.55 -15.81 -25.10
N GLU A 429 -18.98 -15.78 -26.36
CA GLU A 429 -19.22 -16.97 -27.19
C GLU A 429 -17.97 -17.87 -27.29
N THR A 430 -16.79 -17.26 -27.42
CA THR A 430 -15.51 -18.01 -27.43
C THR A 430 -15.18 -18.73 -26.11
N LYS A 431 -15.86 -18.38 -25.01
CA LYS A 431 -15.63 -18.93 -23.66
C LYS A 431 -16.62 -20.04 -23.28
N ILE A 432 -17.59 -20.38 -24.12
CA ILE A 432 -18.67 -21.33 -23.83
C ILE A 432 -18.18 -22.79 -23.68
N ASN A 433 -16.93 -23.12 -24.04
CA ASN A 433 -16.40 -24.50 -23.95
C ASN A 433 -16.07 -25.02 -22.52
N GLY A 434 -16.59 -24.41 -21.45
CA GLY A 434 -16.29 -24.75 -20.05
C GLY A 434 -17.47 -25.36 -19.26
N ALA A 435 -17.22 -25.79 -18.02
CA ALA A 435 -18.23 -26.42 -17.14
C ALA A 435 -19.42 -25.49 -16.75
N ASN A 436 -19.31 -24.18 -16.98
CA ASN A 436 -20.39 -23.20 -16.80
C ASN A 436 -20.98 -22.76 -18.16
N SER A 437 -20.94 -23.63 -19.17
CA SER A 437 -21.31 -23.30 -20.55
C SER A 437 -22.75 -22.83 -20.70
N LEU A 438 -23.69 -23.39 -19.92
CA LEU A 438 -25.12 -23.13 -20.07
C LEU A 438 -25.51 -21.72 -19.63
N GLU A 439 -25.13 -21.30 -18.41
CA GLU A 439 -25.42 -19.95 -17.90
C GLU A 439 -24.77 -18.86 -18.76
N VAL A 440 -23.55 -19.11 -19.25
CA VAL A 440 -22.85 -18.17 -20.13
C VAL A 440 -23.51 -18.13 -21.51
N ALA A 441 -24.00 -19.26 -22.03
CA ALA A 441 -24.74 -19.31 -23.28
C ALA A 441 -26.06 -18.53 -23.20
N ASP A 442 -26.84 -18.74 -22.14
CA ASP A 442 -28.10 -18.01 -21.90
C ASP A 442 -27.86 -16.49 -21.86
N GLN A 443 -26.79 -16.05 -21.21
CA GLN A 443 -26.40 -14.64 -21.15
C GLN A 443 -25.96 -14.09 -22.51
N VAL A 444 -25.22 -14.88 -23.32
CA VAL A 444 -24.85 -14.48 -24.68
C VAL A 444 -26.09 -14.31 -25.55
N ASP A 445 -27.06 -15.23 -25.45
CA ASP A 445 -28.32 -15.17 -26.16
C ASP A 445 -29.15 -13.94 -25.75
N GLU A 446 -29.24 -13.64 -24.45
CA GLU A 446 -29.88 -12.41 -23.95
C GLU A 446 -29.20 -11.14 -24.50
N MET A 447 -27.86 -11.10 -24.56
CA MET A 447 -27.13 -9.96 -25.13
C MET A 447 -27.41 -9.79 -26.63
N TYR A 448 -27.49 -10.89 -27.39
CA TYR A 448 -27.86 -10.83 -28.82
C TYR A 448 -29.31 -10.36 -28.99
N ILE A 449 -30.26 -10.89 -28.20
CA ILE A 449 -31.66 -10.46 -28.22
C ILE A 449 -31.77 -8.96 -27.92
N ASN A 450 -31.07 -8.47 -26.89
CA ASN A 450 -31.10 -7.04 -26.53
C ASN A 450 -30.41 -6.17 -27.60
N SER A 451 -29.33 -6.63 -28.23
CA SER A 451 -28.72 -5.95 -29.37
C SER A 451 -29.68 -5.85 -30.57
N ILE A 452 -30.44 -6.92 -30.86
CA ILE A 452 -31.44 -6.93 -31.93
C ILE A 452 -32.59 -5.98 -31.58
N LYS A 453 -33.13 -6.02 -30.36
CA LYS A 453 -34.18 -5.10 -29.91
C LYS A 453 -33.75 -3.64 -30.02
N ALA A 454 -32.55 -3.31 -29.57
CA ALA A 454 -32.01 -1.96 -29.69
C ALA A 454 -31.87 -1.52 -31.16
N LYS A 455 -31.42 -2.41 -32.06
CA LYS A 455 -31.35 -2.12 -33.52
C LYS A 455 -32.73 -1.94 -34.15
N LEU A 456 -33.72 -2.74 -33.75
CA LEU A 456 -35.10 -2.59 -34.21
C LEU A 456 -35.72 -1.27 -33.73
N ALA A 457 -35.47 -0.89 -32.48
CA ALA A 457 -35.92 0.38 -31.93
C ALA A 457 -35.34 1.60 -32.69
N VAL A 458 -34.10 1.51 -33.18
CA VAL A 458 -33.53 2.54 -34.08
C VAL A 458 -34.29 2.58 -35.40
N LEU A 459 -34.67 1.44 -35.97
CA LEU A 459 -35.41 1.38 -37.25
C LEU A 459 -36.88 1.83 -37.13
N GLU A 460 -37.49 1.76 -35.96
CA GLU A 460 -38.86 2.26 -35.74
C GLU A 460 -38.92 3.78 -35.55
N LYS A 461 -37.78 4.41 -35.24
CA LYS A 461 -37.67 5.84 -34.94
C LYS A 461 -37.06 6.67 -36.06
N VAL A 462 -36.38 6.03 -37.01
CA VAL A 462 -35.95 6.60 -38.30
C VAL A 462 -37.06 6.38 -39.31
#